data_AF-A0A1B2F026-F1
#
_entry.id   AF-A0A1B2F026-F1
#
_cell.length_a   1.000
_cell.length_b   1.000
_cell.length_c   1.000
_cell.angle_alpha   90.00
_cell.angle_beta   90.00
_cell.angle_gamma   90.00
#
_symmetry.space_group_name_H-M   'P 1'
#
loop_
_entity.id
_entity.type
_entity.pdbx_description
1 polymer ?
#
loop_
_entity_poly.entity_id
_entity_poly.type
_entity_poly.pdbx_seq_one_letter_code
_entity_poly.pdbx_strand_id
1 'polypeptide(L)'
;MPAGTITRRSLVGAMAAAAAPRHSALAADNPDRFRSGYQVVDDGVRPTLEFLSRIYRLDGDWLPDFSFFDDGDKPNSFAEAPIIGFRRPHVKIGRGSIREAMQVSNGNFGAALTGVFGHEFAHVYQMSKGISKKLLDADAKDSVRLVETHADFLSGWALPQAWWITQVGDLRVAAEQFFALGDIQTNTHGHHGTNLQRQAIMAAGYTWGLSSPNDPDKASERGIAVLKDLFPQWFRST
;
A
#
# COMPACT_ATOMS: atom_id res chain seq x y z
N MET A 1 -34.81 -0.37 49.18
CA MET A 1 -33.90 -1.08 48.26
C MET A 1 -32.83 -0.09 47.82
N PRO A 2 -31.53 -0.30 48.09
CA PRO A 2 -30.51 0.68 47.76
C PRO A 2 -29.97 0.49 46.34
N ALA A 3 -29.71 1.61 45.68
CA ALA A 3 -29.16 1.70 44.33
C ALA A 3 -27.67 1.30 44.31
N GLY A 4 -27.32 0.39 43.39
CA GLY A 4 -25.95 -0.07 43.18
C GLY A 4 -25.13 0.90 42.32
N THR A 5 -24.01 1.36 42.86
CA THR A 5 -23.00 2.19 42.20
C THR A 5 -22.12 1.30 41.30
N ILE A 6 -22.10 1.56 39.99
CA ILE A 6 -21.15 0.91 39.06
C ILE A 6 -19.89 1.76 38.99
N THR A 7 -18.80 1.29 39.60
CA THR A 7 -17.47 1.89 39.51
C THR A 7 -16.75 1.38 38.25
N ARG A 8 -16.45 2.30 37.32
CA ARG A 8 -15.50 2.08 36.21
C ARG A 8 -14.07 2.14 36.75
N ARG A 9 -13.33 1.02 36.71
CA ARG A 9 -11.91 0.91 36.29
C ARG A 9 -11.28 -0.41 36.76
N SER A 10 -11.22 -1.39 35.86
CA SER A 10 -10.07 -2.29 35.74
C SER A 10 -10.13 -2.96 34.35
N LEU A 11 -9.65 -2.25 33.33
CA LEU A 11 -9.39 -2.81 31.98
C LEU A 11 -7.90 -2.62 31.65
N VAL A 12 -7.04 -2.94 32.61
CA VAL A 12 -5.60 -3.08 32.43
C VAL A 12 -5.27 -4.45 33.00
N GLY A 13 -5.33 -5.50 32.17
CA GLY A 13 -5.07 -6.85 32.66
C GLY A 13 -5.47 -8.04 31.79
N ALA A 14 -5.69 -7.86 30.47
CA ALA A 14 -6.04 -9.00 29.61
C ALA A 14 -5.46 -8.92 28.18
N MET A 15 -4.23 -8.42 28.03
CA MET A 15 -3.45 -8.62 26.80
C MET A 15 -2.03 -9.05 27.16
N ALA A 16 -1.91 -10.25 27.72
CA ALA A 16 -0.64 -10.96 27.84
C ALA A 16 -0.78 -12.33 27.18
N ALA A 17 0.14 -12.60 26.24
CA ALA A 17 0.39 -13.87 25.56
C ALA A 17 -0.62 -14.32 24.47
N ALA A 18 -0.85 -13.48 23.46
CA ALA A 18 -0.99 -14.04 22.11
C ALA A 18 0.42 -14.43 21.64
N ALA A 19 0.64 -15.70 21.30
CA ALA A 19 1.91 -16.19 20.78
C ALA A 19 2.41 -15.26 19.67
N ALA A 20 3.65 -14.78 19.79
CA ALA A 20 4.26 -13.91 18.79
C ALA A 20 4.10 -14.58 17.41
N PRO A 21 3.39 -13.95 16.45
CA PRO A 21 3.21 -14.54 15.14
C PRO A 21 4.58 -14.71 14.46
N ARG A 22 4.69 -15.73 13.59
CA ARG A 22 5.90 -16.11 12.82
C ARG A 22 6.34 -15.04 11.78
N HIS A 23 6.09 -13.74 12.04
CA HIS A 23 6.48 -12.61 11.20
C HIS A 23 7.95 -12.17 11.37
N SER A 24 8.72 -12.87 12.22
CA SER A 24 10.16 -12.63 12.39
C SER A 24 11.00 -12.91 11.14
N ALA A 25 10.42 -13.52 10.09
CA ALA A 25 11.12 -13.88 8.86
C ALA A 25 11.53 -12.68 7.99
N LEU A 26 10.93 -11.49 8.16
CA LEU A 26 11.32 -10.31 7.38
C LEU A 26 12.77 -9.87 7.67
N ALA A 27 13.33 -10.20 8.85
CA ALA A 27 14.58 -9.62 9.35
C ALA A 27 15.83 -10.52 9.22
N ALA A 28 15.69 -11.79 8.91
CA ALA A 28 16.71 -12.78 9.27
C ALA A 28 17.99 -12.73 8.43
N ASP A 29 17.96 -12.23 7.19
CA ASP A 29 19.04 -12.52 6.24
C ASP A 29 20.00 -11.36 5.93
N ASN A 30 19.66 -10.10 6.23
CA ASN A 30 20.61 -8.97 6.15
C ASN A 30 20.05 -7.67 6.79
N PRO A 31 20.60 -7.18 7.92
CA PRO A 31 20.11 -5.97 8.58
C PRO A 31 20.31 -4.69 7.74
N ASP A 32 21.25 -4.67 6.80
CA ASP A 32 21.50 -3.49 5.95
C ASP A 32 20.40 -3.27 4.91
N ARG A 33 19.59 -4.30 4.59
CA ARG A 33 18.45 -4.17 3.67
C ARG A 33 17.35 -3.25 4.20
N PHE A 34 17.27 -3.07 5.52
CA PHE A 34 16.29 -2.20 6.17
C PHE A 34 16.82 -0.79 6.44
N ARG A 35 18.04 -0.47 5.99
CA ARG A 35 18.65 0.84 6.23
C ARG A 35 18.43 1.80 5.05
N SER A 36 17.48 2.70 5.24
CA SER A 36 17.24 3.82 4.32
C SER A 36 18.35 4.88 4.41
N GLY A 37 19.02 4.97 5.55
CA GLY A 37 19.91 6.09 5.89
C GLY A 37 19.23 7.17 6.74
N TYR A 38 17.94 7.02 7.04
CA TYR A 38 17.16 7.91 7.90
C TYR A 38 16.58 7.11 9.07
N GLN A 39 17.10 7.32 10.28
CA GLN A 39 16.71 6.53 11.47
C GLN A 39 15.19 6.52 11.71
N VAL A 40 14.54 7.67 11.55
CA VAL A 40 13.09 7.80 11.72
C VAL A 40 12.29 6.97 10.69
N VAL A 41 12.83 6.74 9.50
CA VAL A 41 12.23 5.86 8.49
C VAL A 41 12.48 4.41 8.88
N ASP A 42 13.72 4.07 9.25
CA ASP A 42 14.12 2.71 9.62
C ASP A 42 13.30 2.17 10.82
N ASP A 43 13.01 3.04 11.79
CA ASP A 43 12.16 2.73 12.96
C ASP A 43 10.70 2.47 12.57
N GLY A 44 10.18 3.18 11.56
CA GLY A 44 8.79 3.10 11.12
C GLY A 44 8.49 2.03 10.06
N VAL A 45 9.51 1.57 9.32
CA VAL A 45 9.35 0.61 8.22
C VAL A 45 8.80 -0.71 8.70
N ARG A 46 9.39 -1.31 9.74
CA ARG A 46 8.99 -2.64 10.21
C ARG A 46 7.51 -2.70 10.65
N PRO A 47 7.03 -1.80 11.54
CA PRO A 47 5.60 -1.76 11.89
C PRO A 47 4.69 -1.58 10.67
N THR A 48 5.12 -0.79 9.69
CA THR A 48 4.36 -0.54 8.45
C THR A 48 4.27 -1.81 7.60
N LEU A 49 5.38 -2.53 7.39
CA LEU A 49 5.39 -3.79 6.63
C LEU A 49 4.57 -4.89 7.32
N GLU A 50 4.62 -4.98 8.64
CA GLU A 50 3.81 -5.93 9.42
C GLU A 50 2.31 -5.62 9.29
N PHE A 51 1.95 -4.34 9.40
CA PHE A 51 0.58 -3.88 9.17
C PHE A 51 0.09 -4.22 7.76
N LEU A 52 0.88 -3.90 6.72
CA LEU A 52 0.50 -4.14 5.33
C LEU A 52 0.40 -5.64 5.00
N SER A 53 1.31 -6.45 5.52
CA SER A 53 1.24 -7.91 5.40
C SER A 53 -0.08 -8.44 5.97
N ARG A 54 -0.48 -7.92 7.14
CA ARG A 54 -1.74 -8.30 7.79
C ARG A 54 -2.98 -7.79 7.05
N ILE A 55 -2.98 -6.53 6.61
CA ILE A 55 -4.17 -5.92 5.98
C ILE A 55 -4.48 -6.56 4.62
N TYR A 56 -3.45 -6.92 3.85
CA TYR A 56 -3.58 -7.64 2.59
C TYR A 56 -3.64 -9.17 2.75
N ARG A 57 -3.54 -9.69 3.97
CA ARG A 57 -3.51 -11.13 4.28
C ARG A 57 -2.42 -11.87 3.48
N LEU A 58 -1.23 -11.30 3.42
CA LEU A 58 -0.06 -11.89 2.76
C LEU A 58 0.74 -12.73 3.76
N ASP A 59 0.88 -14.02 3.47
CA ASP A 59 1.62 -14.98 4.28
C ASP A 59 2.34 -16.02 3.41
N GLY A 60 3.12 -16.90 4.05
CA GLY A 60 3.80 -18.01 3.37
C GLY A 60 4.68 -17.55 2.21
N ASP A 61 4.39 -18.07 1.02
CA ASP A 61 5.11 -17.77 -0.22
C ASP A 61 4.81 -16.37 -0.77
N TRP A 62 3.75 -15.72 -0.29
CA TRP A 62 3.32 -14.38 -0.70
C TRP A 62 3.71 -13.29 0.28
N LEU A 63 4.31 -13.64 1.43
CA LEU A 63 4.89 -12.65 2.33
C LEU A 63 6.12 -12.02 1.63
N PRO A 64 6.09 -10.73 1.29
CA PRO A 64 7.16 -10.14 0.50
C PRO A 64 8.43 -9.93 1.35
N ASP A 65 9.59 -10.20 0.75
CA ASP A 65 10.85 -9.66 1.25
C ASP A 65 10.90 -8.15 1.01
N PHE A 66 11.76 -7.43 1.74
CA PHE A 66 11.89 -5.99 1.64
C PHE A 66 13.35 -5.55 1.57
N SER A 67 13.65 -4.55 0.75
CA SER A 67 14.93 -3.84 0.84
C SER A 67 14.88 -2.42 0.30
N PHE A 68 15.68 -1.55 0.90
CA PHE A 68 16.06 -0.29 0.28
C PHE A 68 17.18 -0.48 -0.76
N PHE A 69 17.18 0.31 -1.82
CA PHE A 69 18.28 0.38 -2.77
C PHE A 69 18.62 1.82 -3.14
N ASP A 70 19.83 2.02 -3.65
CA ASP A 70 20.27 3.31 -4.17
C ASP A 70 19.81 3.46 -5.63
N ASP A 71 18.92 4.41 -5.85
CA ASP A 71 18.32 4.76 -7.14
C ASP A 71 18.97 6.02 -7.75
N GLY A 72 20.03 6.55 -7.14
CA GLY A 72 20.72 7.75 -7.58
C GLY A 72 19.78 8.97 -7.58
N ASP A 73 19.73 9.69 -8.70
CA ASP A 73 18.94 10.93 -8.86
C ASP A 73 17.52 10.70 -9.40
N LYS A 74 17.11 9.45 -9.67
CA LYS A 74 15.79 9.13 -10.20
C LYS A 74 15.01 8.29 -9.19
N PRO A 75 14.10 8.90 -8.40
CA PRO A 75 13.25 8.17 -7.46
C PRO A 75 12.56 6.97 -8.14
N ASN A 76 12.74 5.78 -7.60
CA ASN A 76 12.10 4.58 -8.12
C ASN A 76 11.73 3.60 -7.00
N SER A 77 10.54 3.01 -7.06
CA SER A 77 10.10 1.94 -6.16
C SER A 77 9.33 0.92 -6.98
N PHE A 78 9.49 -0.37 -6.69
CA PHE A 78 8.79 -1.42 -7.41
C PHE A 78 8.72 -2.74 -6.61
N ALA A 79 7.60 -3.44 -6.76
CA ALA A 79 7.41 -4.81 -6.34
C ALA A 79 7.82 -5.77 -7.46
N GLU A 80 8.79 -6.65 -7.19
CA GLU A 80 9.13 -7.75 -8.09
C GLU A 80 8.25 -8.97 -7.79
N ALA A 81 7.63 -9.50 -8.85
CA ALA A 81 6.98 -10.80 -8.81
C ALA A 81 7.97 -11.90 -8.40
N PRO A 82 7.51 -12.95 -7.69
CA PRO A 82 8.34 -14.13 -7.48
C PRO A 82 8.74 -14.71 -8.83
N ILE A 83 10.05 -14.92 -9.05
CA ILE A 83 10.50 -15.77 -10.16
C ILE A 83 9.99 -17.17 -9.85
N ILE A 84 9.10 -17.69 -10.70
CA ILE A 84 8.40 -18.97 -10.53
C ILE A 84 9.35 -20.02 -9.98
N GLY A 85 9.06 -20.50 -8.76
CA GLY A 85 9.74 -21.62 -8.11
C GLY A 85 11.00 -21.31 -7.31
N PHE A 86 11.48 -20.05 -7.24
CA PHE A 86 12.80 -19.78 -6.63
C PHE A 86 12.91 -18.56 -5.69
N ARG A 87 11.92 -17.64 -5.63
CA ARG A 87 11.95 -16.48 -4.71
C ARG A 87 10.56 -16.06 -4.23
N ARG A 88 10.46 -15.52 -3.02
CA ARG A 88 9.29 -14.75 -2.55
C ARG A 88 9.15 -13.46 -3.37
N PRO A 89 7.95 -12.83 -3.42
CA PRO A 89 7.82 -11.47 -3.90
C PRO A 89 8.78 -10.55 -3.15
N HIS A 90 9.32 -9.52 -3.79
CA HIS A 90 10.26 -8.60 -3.15
C HIS A 90 9.82 -7.16 -3.41
N VAL A 91 9.52 -6.42 -2.35
CA VAL A 91 9.27 -4.98 -2.38
C VAL A 91 10.61 -4.23 -2.26
N LYS A 92 10.98 -3.49 -3.31
CA LYS A 92 12.19 -2.67 -3.33
C LYS A 92 11.84 -1.20 -3.39
N ILE A 93 12.38 -0.44 -2.44
CA ILE A 93 12.13 0.99 -2.32
C ILE A 93 13.44 1.75 -2.57
N GLY A 94 13.42 2.66 -3.52
CA GLY A 94 14.55 3.54 -3.79
C GLY A 94 14.66 4.63 -2.73
N ARG A 95 15.89 4.98 -2.36
CA ARG A 95 16.15 6.05 -1.39
C ARG A 95 15.67 7.42 -1.88
N GLY A 96 15.62 7.64 -3.20
CA GLY A 96 15.04 8.81 -3.83
C GLY A 96 13.56 8.97 -3.50
N SER A 97 12.77 7.88 -3.54
CA SER A 97 11.35 7.91 -3.15
C SER A 97 11.15 8.30 -1.68
N ILE A 98 12.09 7.93 -0.80
CA ILE A 98 12.07 8.34 0.61
C ILE A 98 12.37 9.83 0.74
N ARG A 99 13.40 10.33 0.04
CA ARG A 99 13.73 11.76 0.03
C ARG A 99 12.58 12.60 -0.48
N GLU A 100 11.93 12.16 -1.56
CA GLU A 100 10.75 12.82 -2.13
C GLU A 100 9.59 12.84 -1.14
N ALA A 101 9.25 11.70 -0.53
CA ALA A 101 8.20 11.62 0.49
C ALA A 101 8.48 12.55 1.68
N MET A 102 9.74 12.67 2.11
CA MET A 102 10.14 13.60 3.17
C MET A 102 10.00 15.07 2.76
N GLN A 103 10.31 15.40 1.51
CA GLN A 103 10.19 16.76 0.97
C GLN A 103 8.71 17.17 0.81
N VAL A 104 7.90 16.34 0.16
CA VAL A 104 6.48 16.63 -0.10
C VAL A 104 5.69 16.73 1.20
N SER A 105 6.01 15.91 2.19
CA SER A 105 5.29 15.88 3.46
C SER A 105 5.70 16.94 4.49
N ASN A 106 6.70 17.78 4.19
CA ASN A 106 7.31 18.70 5.15
C ASN A 106 7.68 18.01 6.48
N GLY A 107 8.18 16.78 6.41
CA GLY A 107 8.55 15.96 7.57
C GLY A 107 7.45 15.05 8.16
N ASN A 108 6.17 15.17 7.75
CA ASN A 108 5.11 14.22 8.14
C ASN A 108 4.99 13.06 7.13
N PHE A 109 6.08 12.35 6.88
CA PHE A 109 6.19 11.40 5.77
C PHE A 109 5.58 10.02 6.07
N GLY A 110 5.07 9.77 7.27
CA GLY A 110 4.53 8.47 7.66
C GLY A 110 3.38 8.02 6.73
N ALA A 111 2.48 8.95 6.41
CA ALA A 111 1.38 8.70 5.48
C ALA A 111 1.86 8.48 4.04
N ALA A 112 2.80 9.30 3.57
CA ALA A 112 3.37 9.18 2.24
C ALA A 112 4.08 7.82 2.04
N LEU A 113 4.95 7.43 2.99
CA LEU A 113 5.64 6.13 2.94
C LEU A 113 4.67 4.96 3.09
N THR A 114 3.68 5.05 3.98
CA THR A 114 2.64 4.02 4.09
C THR A 114 1.88 3.85 2.77
N GLY A 115 1.59 4.96 2.07
CA GLY A 115 0.96 4.94 0.75
C GLY A 115 1.83 4.28 -0.33
N VAL A 116 3.12 4.64 -0.40
CA VAL A 116 4.07 4.00 -1.33
C VAL A 116 4.19 2.50 -1.04
N PHE A 117 4.40 2.12 0.22
CA PHE A 117 4.52 0.70 0.58
C PHE A 117 3.19 -0.04 0.35
N GLY A 118 2.06 0.61 0.62
CA GLY A 118 0.73 0.08 0.35
C GLY A 118 0.50 -0.22 -1.12
N HIS A 119 1.01 0.64 -2.02
CA HIS A 119 0.96 0.44 -3.47
C HIS A 119 1.72 -0.83 -3.88
N GLU A 120 2.96 -0.98 -3.41
CA GLU A 120 3.77 -2.15 -3.72
C GLU A 120 3.18 -3.45 -3.14
N PHE A 121 2.63 -3.38 -1.92
CA PHE A 121 1.93 -4.53 -1.32
C PHE A 121 0.63 -4.86 -2.07
N ALA A 122 -0.07 -3.86 -2.62
CA ALA A 122 -1.24 -4.09 -3.46
C ALA A 122 -0.87 -4.85 -4.73
N HIS A 123 0.30 -4.62 -5.33
CA HIS A 123 0.78 -5.45 -6.45
C HIS A 123 1.06 -6.89 -6.02
N VAL A 124 1.70 -7.11 -4.86
CA VAL A 124 1.90 -8.47 -4.33
C VAL A 124 0.55 -9.18 -4.11
N TYR A 125 -0.42 -8.48 -3.56
CA TYR A 125 -1.78 -8.96 -3.41
C TYR A 125 -2.47 -9.27 -4.76
N GLN A 126 -2.32 -8.39 -5.75
CA GLN A 126 -2.87 -8.63 -7.09
C GLN A 126 -2.29 -9.90 -7.71
N MET A 127 -0.99 -10.14 -7.54
CA MET A 127 -0.33 -11.36 -8.01
C MET A 127 -0.83 -12.59 -7.27
N SER A 128 -0.96 -12.53 -5.94
CA SER A 128 -1.40 -13.67 -5.13
C SER A 128 -2.81 -14.14 -5.45
N LYS A 129 -3.67 -13.22 -5.90
CA LYS A 129 -5.06 -13.49 -6.29
C LYS A 129 -5.26 -13.67 -7.81
N GLY A 130 -4.19 -13.55 -8.60
CA GLY A 130 -4.27 -13.57 -10.07
C GLY A 130 -5.08 -12.41 -10.65
N ILE A 131 -5.25 -11.31 -9.91
CA ILE A 131 -5.99 -10.10 -10.34
C ILE A 131 -5.17 -9.34 -11.39
N SER A 132 -3.85 -9.23 -11.21
CA SER A 132 -2.97 -8.55 -12.18
C SER A 132 -3.15 -9.16 -13.57
N LYS A 133 -3.11 -10.50 -13.66
CA LYS A 133 -3.39 -11.24 -14.89
C LYS A 133 -4.78 -10.92 -15.47
N LYS A 134 -5.84 -10.91 -14.65
CA LYS A 134 -7.20 -10.59 -15.10
C LYS A 134 -7.33 -9.16 -15.64
N LEU A 135 -6.66 -8.18 -15.02
CA LEU A 135 -6.66 -6.78 -15.47
C LEU A 135 -5.83 -6.61 -16.74
N LEU A 136 -4.70 -7.31 -16.86
CA LEU A 136 -3.89 -7.37 -18.08
C LEU A 136 -4.66 -8.00 -19.24
N ASP A 137 -5.39 -9.07 -18.96
CA ASP A 137 -6.19 -9.84 -19.93
C ASP A 137 -7.56 -9.20 -20.21
N ALA A 138 -7.95 -8.11 -19.55
CA ALA A 138 -9.28 -7.49 -19.66
C ALA A 138 -9.60 -6.88 -21.05
N ASP A 139 -8.83 -7.22 -22.08
CA ASP A 139 -8.88 -6.70 -23.45
C ASP A 139 -8.84 -5.15 -23.48
N ALA A 140 -8.35 -4.54 -22.41
CA ALA A 140 -8.29 -3.10 -22.24
C ALA A 140 -7.24 -2.51 -23.19
N LYS A 141 -7.54 -1.34 -23.77
CA LYS A 141 -6.57 -0.58 -24.58
C LYS A 141 -5.33 -0.16 -23.77
N ASP A 142 -5.44 -0.19 -22.44
CA ASP A 142 -4.42 0.28 -21.52
C ASP A 142 -4.40 -0.57 -20.23
N SER A 143 -4.05 -1.84 -20.39
CA SER A 143 -4.18 -2.84 -19.34
C SER A 143 -3.15 -2.69 -18.20
N VAL A 144 -1.99 -2.09 -18.48
CA VAL A 144 -1.00 -1.71 -17.47
C VAL A 144 -1.57 -0.62 -16.56
N ARG A 145 -2.17 0.44 -17.12
CA ARG A 145 -2.81 1.49 -16.33
C ARG A 145 -3.88 0.96 -15.38
N LEU A 146 -4.64 -0.07 -15.77
CA LEU A 146 -5.62 -0.71 -14.89
C LEU A 146 -4.98 -1.39 -13.67
N VAL A 147 -3.85 -2.07 -13.86
CA VAL A 147 -3.11 -2.73 -12.78
C VAL A 147 -2.59 -1.69 -11.77
N GLU A 148 -1.97 -0.64 -12.27
CA GLU A 148 -1.40 0.46 -11.47
C GLU A 148 -2.47 1.22 -10.69
N THR A 149 -3.53 1.67 -11.38
CA THR A 149 -4.60 2.43 -10.73
C THR A 149 -5.43 1.58 -9.78
N HIS A 150 -5.58 0.28 -10.02
CA HIS A 150 -6.18 -0.62 -9.04
C HIS A 150 -5.29 -0.76 -7.79
N ALA A 151 -3.96 -0.74 -7.93
CA ALA A 151 -3.04 -0.71 -6.80
C ALA A 151 -3.13 0.64 -6.05
N ASP A 152 -3.27 1.78 -6.74
CA ASP A 152 -3.52 3.08 -6.12
C ASP A 152 -4.78 3.06 -5.23
N PHE A 153 -5.88 2.47 -5.73
CA PHE A 153 -7.12 2.33 -4.97
C PHE A 153 -6.90 1.49 -3.71
N LEU A 154 -6.26 0.33 -3.86
CA LEU A 154 -6.00 -0.59 -2.74
C LEU A 154 -5.08 0.04 -1.69
N SER A 155 -4.08 0.82 -2.11
CA SER A 155 -3.21 1.56 -1.19
C SER A 155 -4.00 2.64 -0.44
N GLY A 156 -4.82 3.41 -1.16
CA GLY A 156 -5.73 4.38 -0.57
C GLY A 156 -6.64 3.74 0.49
N TRP A 157 -7.23 2.59 0.18
CA TRP A 157 -8.07 1.84 1.12
C TRP A 157 -7.34 1.38 2.39
N ALA A 158 -6.06 1.02 2.28
CA ALA A 158 -5.27 0.54 3.41
C ALA A 158 -4.89 1.68 4.40
N LEU A 159 -4.68 2.89 3.90
CA LEU A 159 -4.26 4.05 4.72
C LEU A 159 -5.12 4.31 5.97
N PRO A 160 -6.46 4.46 5.89
CA PRO A 160 -7.28 4.73 7.08
C PRO A 160 -7.36 3.54 8.06
N GLN A 161 -6.87 2.36 7.67
CA GLN A 161 -6.80 1.18 8.55
C GLN A 161 -5.54 1.18 9.43
N ALA A 162 -4.55 2.02 9.11
CA ALA A 162 -3.35 2.18 9.90
C ALA A 162 -3.63 3.06 11.12
N TRP A 163 -3.40 2.53 12.33
CA TRP A 163 -3.73 3.23 13.59
C TRP A 163 -2.91 4.51 13.83
N TRP A 164 -1.80 4.70 13.09
CA TRP A 164 -0.98 5.92 13.14
C TRP A 164 -1.39 6.99 12.12
N ILE A 165 -2.25 6.65 11.15
CA ILE A 165 -2.81 7.60 10.18
C ILE A 165 -4.13 8.08 10.73
N THR A 166 -4.13 9.25 11.37
CA THR A 166 -5.26 9.68 12.21
C THR A 166 -5.77 11.08 11.87
N GLN A 167 -5.07 11.82 11.00
CA GLN A 167 -5.41 13.20 10.70
C GLN A 167 -5.73 13.40 9.21
N VAL A 168 -6.62 14.35 8.92
CA VAL A 168 -6.93 14.78 7.54
C VAL A 168 -5.67 15.26 6.79
N GLY A 169 -4.69 15.81 7.52
CA GLY A 169 -3.40 16.20 6.95
C GLY A 169 -2.61 15.03 6.34
N ASP A 170 -2.79 13.82 6.87
CA ASP A 170 -2.12 12.61 6.41
C ASP A 170 -2.65 12.17 5.04
N LEU A 171 -3.96 12.32 4.79
CA LEU A 171 -4.56 12.07 3.48
C LEU A 171 -3.99 13.02 2.42
N ARG A 172 -3.88 14.32 2.74
CA ARG A 172 -3.35 15.29 1.79
C ARG A 172 -1.92 14.93 1.38
N VAL A 173 -1.08 14.60 2.36
CA VAL A 173 0.32 14.20 2.12
C VAL A 173 0.39 12.93 1.26
N ALA A 174 -0.42 11.92 1.56
CA ALA A 174 -0.50 10.72 0.71
C ALA A 174 -0.99 11.08 -0.71
N ALA A 175 -1.99 11.94 -0.84
CA ALA A 175 -2.54 12.36 -2.14
C ALA A 175 -1.54 13.16 -2.99
N GLU A 176 -0.71 13.99 -2.36
CA GLU A 176 0.37 14.71 -3.02
C GLU A 176 1.47 13.75 -3.50
N GLN A 177 1.79 12.69 -2.74
CA GLN A 177 2.73 11.65 -3.16
C GLN A 177 2.21 10.88 -4.39
N PHE A 178 0.95 10.44 -4.40
CA PHE A 178 0.38 9.74 -5.56
C PHE A 178 0.22 10.65 -6.78
N PHE A 179 -0.01 11.94 -6.56
CA PHE A 179 0.05 12.93 -7.64
C PHE A 179 1.46 13.00 -8.23
N ALA A 180 2.52 12.99 -7.41
CA ALA A 180 3.91 13.03 -7.87
C ALA A 180 4.34 11.74 -8.61
N LEU A 181 3.76 10.59 -8.25
CA LEU A 181 3.99 9.30 -8.93
C LEU A 181 3.30 9.18 -10.30
N GLY A 182 2.37 10.07 -10.63
CA GLY A 182 1.80 10.11 -11.97
C GLY A 182 2.77 10.68 -13.00
N ASP A 183 2.54 10.39 -14.27
CA ASP A 183 3.30 10.99 -15.36
C ASP A 183 2.39 11.59 -16.43
N ILE A 184 2.92 12.54 -17.20
CA ILE A 184 2.20 13.23 -18.28
C ILE A 184 2.33 12.54 -19.65
N GLN A 185 3.06 11.41 -19.74
CA GLN A 185 3.36 10.71 -20.98
C GLN A 185 2.24 9.72 -21.37
N THR A 186 1.05 10.23 -21.66
CA THR A 186 -0.17 9.43 -21.95
C THR A 186 -0.10 8.52 -23.18
N ASN A 187 0.98 8.59 -23.97
CA ASN A 187 1.11 7.91 -25.27
C ASN A 187 2.19 6.80 -25.28
N THR A 188 2.69 6.37 -24.12
CA THR A 188 3.68 5.28 -24.04
C THR A 188 3.04 3.98 -23.56
N HIS A 189 3.46 2.85 -24.14
CA HIS A 189 3.07 1.52 -23.69
C HIS A 189 3.73 1.28 -22.32
N GLY A 190 2.98 1.53 -21.24
CA GLY A 190 3.51 1.58 -19.87
C GLY A 190 3.07 2.81 -19.06
N HIS A 191 2.16 3.66 -19.59
CA HIS A 191 1.63 4.81 -18.84
C HIS A 191 0.94 4.38 -17.54
N HIS A 192 1.36 4.96 -16.41
CA HIS A 192 0.84 4.61 -15.08
C HIS A 192 -0.47 5.36 -14.72
N GLY A 193 -1.01 6.16 -15.64
CA GLY A 193 -2.10 7.09 -15.39
C GLY A 193 -1.60 8.50 -15.10
N THR A 194 -2.43 9.50 -15.37
CA THR A 194 -2.06 10.90 -15.11
C THR A 194 -2.03 11.18 -13.61
N ASN A 195 -1.28 12.19 -13.19
CA ASN A 195 -1.17 12.62 -11.79
C ASN A 195 -2.54 12.79 -11.12
N LEU A 196 -3.51 13.40 -11.84
CA LEU A 196 -4.87 13.58 -11.34
C LEU A 196 -5.66 12.27 -11.26
N GLN A 197 -5.47 11.34 -12.21
CA GLN A 197 -6.15 10.03 -12.18
C GLN A 197 -5.68 9.22 -10.97
N ARG A 198 -4.37 9.10 -10.79
CA ARG A 198 -3.77 8.35 -9.67
C ARG A 198 -4.20 8.94 -8.33
N GLN A 199 -4.13 10.27 -8.19
CA GLN A 199 -4.61 10.97 -6.99
C GLN A 199 -6.10 10.72 -6.71
N ALA A 200 -6.96 10.84 -7.73
CA ALA A 200 -8.40 10.64 -7.57
C ALA A 200 -8.76 9.20 -7.16
N ILE A 201 -8.07 8.22 -7.73
CA ILE A 201 -8.33 6.79 -7.47
C ILE A 201 -7.85 6.39 -6.08
N MET A 202 -6.67 6.85 -5.66
CA MET A 202 -6.20 6.68 -4.29
C MET A 202 -7.17 7.33 -3.29
N ALA A 203 -7.60 8.57 -3.54
CA ALA A 203 -8.57 9.26 -2.68
C ALA A 203 -9.92 8.54 -2.61
N ALA A 204 -10.37 7.93 -3.71
CA ALA A 204 -11.57 7.07 -3.71
C ALA A 204 -11.37 5.83 -2.82
N GLY A 205 -10.20 5.20 -2.90
CA GLY A 205 -9.81 4.10 -2.01
C GLY A 205 -9.84 4.50 -0.54
N TYR A 206 -9.21 5.63 -0.19
CA TYR A 206 -9.18 6.16 1.17
C TYR A 206 -10.59 6.44 1.71
N THR A 207 -11.40 7.13 0.92
CA THR A 207 -12.78 7.48 1.31
C THR A 207 -13.61 6.23 1.58
N TRP A 208 -13.45 5.19 0.76
CA TRP A 208 -14.12 3.92 1.00
C TRP A 208 -13.56 3.21 2.25
N GLY A 209 -12.24 3.21 2.41
CA GLY A 209 -11.52 2.68 3.59
C GLY A 209 -12.07 3.18 4.93
N LEU A 210 -12.39 4.47 5.04
CA LEU A 210 -12.93 5.08 6.27
C LEU A 210 -14.20 4.41 6.83
N SER A 211 -14.98 3.73 5.99
CA SER A 211 -16.29 3.16 6.35
C SER A 211 -16.45 1.69 5.97
N SER A 212 -15.41 1.09 5.39
CA SER A 212 -15.45 -0.27 4.86
C SER A 212 -14.87 -1.29 5.85
N PRO A 213 -15.24 -2.58 5.72
CA PRO A 213 -14.59 -3.65 6.45
C PRO A 213 -13.09 -3.76 6.13
N ASN A 214 -12.32 -4.29 7.09
CA ASN A 214 -10.91 -4.65 6.90
C ASN A 214 -10.80 -5.96 6.08
N ASP A 215 -11.26 -5.93 4.84
CA ASP A 215 -11.28 -7.05 3.92
C ASP A 215 -10.70 -6.68 2.53
N PRO A 216 -9.48 -7.11 2.20
CA PRO A 216 -8.81 -6.75 0.95
C PRO A 216 -9.51 -7.34 -0.29
N ASP A 217 -10.25 -8.44 -0.14
CA ASP A 217 -11.04 -9.02 -1.24
C ASP A 217 -12.18 -8.07 -1.63
N LYS A 218 -12.90 -7.51 -0.63
CA LYS A 218 -13.94 -6.50 -0.85
C LYS A 218 -13.38 -5.19 -1.37
N ALA A 219 -12.20 -4.79 -0.88
CA ALA A 219 -11.49 -3.61 -1.39
C ALA A 219 -11.16 -3.76 -2.87
N SER A 220 -10.67 -4.94 -3.27
CA SER A 220 -10.33 -5.19 -4.67
C SER A 220 -11.55 -5.20 -5.58
N GLU A 221 -12.64 -5.88 -5.17
CA GLU A 221 -13.91 -5.86 -5.90
C GLU A 221 -14.40 -4.42 -6.10
N ARG A 222 -14.34 -3.61 -5.04
CA ARG A 222 -14.75 -2.20 -5.10
C ARG A 222 -13.83 -1.38 -5.99
N GLY A 223 -12.51 -1.58 -5.92
CA GLY A 223 -11.54 -0.89 -6.75
C GLY A 223 -11.80 -1.11 -8.23
N ILE A 224 -12.05 -2.35 -8.65
CA ILE A 224 -12.42 -2.67 -10.04
C ILE A 224 -13.71 -1.95 -10.44
N ALA A 225 -14.73 -1.93 -9.58
CA ALA A 225 -15.98 -1.22 -9.86
C ALA A 225 -15.75 0.30 -10.02
N VAL A 226 -14.97 0.91 -9.15
CA VAL A 226 -14.61 2.34 -9.23
C VAL A 226 -13.88 2.66 -10.53
N LEU A 227 -12.94 1.81 -10.96
CA LEU A 227 -12.26 2.01 -12.24
C LEU A 227 -13.22 1.96 -13.42
N LYS A 228 -14.21 1.05 -13.40
CA LYS A 228 -15.25 0.98 -14.43
C LYS A 228 -16.17 2.19 -14.44
N ASP A 229 -16.52 2.71 -13.26
CA ASP A 229 -17.39 3.87 -13.11
C ASP A 229 -16.69 5.17 -13.57
N LEU A 230 -15.43 5.35 -13.16
CA LEU A 230 -14.66 6.57 -13.46
C LEU A 230 -14.05 6.55 -14.86
N PHE A 231 -13.67 5.38 -15.36
CA PHE A 231 -12.98 5.23 -16.63
C PHE A 231 -13.56 4.10 -17.49
N PRO A 232 -14.87 4.15 -17.81
CA PRO A 232 -15.51 3.11 -18.61
C PRO A 232 -14.83 2.90 -19.95
N GLN A 233 -14.23 3.94 -20.54
CA GLN A 233 -13.49 3.90 -21.80
C GLN A 233 -12.17 3.09 -21.76
N TRP A 234 -11.68 2.75 -20.56
CA TRP A 234 -10.51 1.87 -20.42
C TRP A 234 -10.88 0.40 -20.58
N PHE A 235 -12.15 0.07 -20.33
CA PHE A 235 -12.73 -1.23 -20.56
C PHE A 235 -13.36 -1.22 -21.96
N ARG A 236 -13.26 -2.32 -22.71
CA ARG A 236 -14.03 -2.41 -23.96
C ARG A 236 -15.53 -2.46 -23.63
N SER A 237 -16.34 -1.84 -24.46
CA SER A 237 -17.77 -2.09 -24.50
C SER A 237 -17.97 -3.56 -24.86
N THR A 238 -18.46 -4.35 -23.91
CA THR A 238 -18.98 -5.71 -24.14
C THR A 238 -20.18 -5.68 -25.06
#